data_AF-A0A8N4F497-F1
#
_entry.id   AF-A0A8N4F497-F1
#
_cell.length_a   1.000
_cell.length_b   1.000
_cell.length_c   1.000
_cell.angle_alpha   90.00
_cell.angle_beta   90.00
_cell.angle_gamma   90.00
#
_symmetry.space_group_name_H-M   'P 1'
#
loop_
_entity.id
_entity.type
_entity.pdbx_description
1 polymer ?
#
loop_
_entity_poly.entity_id
_entity_poly.type
_entity_poly.pdbx_seq_one_letter_code
_entity_poly.pdbx_strand_id
1 'polypeptide(L)'
;MRCCSTMNSISSKSDGMKNRHRFEFAESRLTYGTVGGRFVKGENPFVEESYQRVALDQLIRIAGITDDDLLIMSDVDEIPSGHTINLVRWCDDIPEKLHLQLRNYLYSFEFFLDDKSWRASVHRYRAGKTRYAHFRQSDELLADSGWHCSFCFRHISEFIFKMKAYSHVDRVRFSYYLNPSRIQDVICRGADLFDLLPEEYTFQRIIAKLGPIPRSHSAVHLPGHLLQNVDQYRYLLPGNCKRESG
;
A
#
# COMPACT_ATOMS: atom_id res chain seq x y z
N MET A 1 10.75 -14.19 9.79
CA MET A 1 9.90 -13.48 8.81
C MET A 1 10.57 -13.59 7.46
N ARG A 2 9.95 -14.32 6.52
CA ARG A 2 10.30 -14.36 5.11
C ARG A 2 9.34 -13.43 4.38
N CYS A 3 9.76 -12.80 3.28
CA CYS A 3 8.90 -11.89 2.51
C CYS A 3 8.85 -12.35 1.06
N CYS A 4 7.62 -12.45 0.54
CA CYS A 4 7.32 -12.73 -0.85
C CYS A 4 6.78 -11.46 -1.49
N SER A 5 7.29 -11.09 -2.67
CA SER A 5 6.80 -9.92 -3.39
C SER A 5 6.72 -10.22 -4.89
N THR A 6 5.65 -9.75 -5.52
CA THR A 6 5.48 -9.72 -6.97
C THR A 6 5.48 -8.27 -7.47
N MET A 7 6.04 -8.06 -8.66
CA MET A 7 5.92 -6.80 -9.39
C MET A 7 5.43 -7.04 -10.81
N ASN A 8 4.60 -6.12 -11.30
CA ASN A 8 4.18 -6.07 -12.70
C ASN A 8 5.23 -5.39 -13.59
N SER A 9 5.63 -6.08 -14.65
CA SER A 9 6.55 -5.54 -15.65
C SER A 9 5.81 -4.83 -16.79
N ILE A 10 5.05 -3.78 -16.50
CA ILE A 10 4.51 -2.91 -17.57
C ILE A 10 5.44 -1.69 -17.72
N SER A 11 6.41 -1.85 -18.63
CA SER A 11 7.30 -0.83 -19.20
C SER A 11 8.07 0.09 -18.22
N SER A 12 9.09 -0.46 -17.59
CA SER A 12 10.46 0.10 -17.46
C SER A 12 11.25 -0.90 -16.60
N LYS A 13 12.57 -0.96 -16.75
CA LYS A 13 13.41 -1.83 -15.90
C LYS A 13 13.15 -1.50 -14.42
N SER A 14 12.41 -2.38 -13.78
CA SER A 14 12.05 -2.55 -12.36
C SER A 14 12.87 -1.75 -11.34
N ASP A 15 12.26 -0.73 -10.74
CA ASP A 15 12.83 0.00 -9.60
C ASP A 15 13.09 -0.91 -8.37
N GLY A 16 12.31 -1.98 -8.19
CA GLY A 16 12.57 -2.98 -7.16
C GLY A 16 13.88 -3.75 -7.36
N MET A 17 14.25 -4.10 -8.60
CA MET A 17 15.51 -4.78 -8.88
C MET A 17 16.71 -3.82 -8.81
N LYS A 18 16.52 -2.56 -9.22
CA LYS A 18 17.57 -1.52 -9.11
C LYS A 18 17.93 -1.21 -7.65
N ASN A 19 16.97 -1.32 -6.74
CA ASN A 19 17.15 -1.06 -5.32
C ASN A 19 17.47 -2.32 -4.49
N ARG A 20 17.75 -3.47 -5.11
CA ARG A 20 17.98 -4.74 -4.40
C ARG A 20 19.10 -4.65 -3.35
N HIS A 21 20.14 -3.87 -3.63
CA HIS A 21 21.24 -3.63 -2.70
C HIS A 21 20.78 -3.10 -1.33
N ARG A 22 19.69 -2.31 -1.29
CA ARG A 22 19.10 -1.78 -0.04
C ARG A 22 18.47 -2.87 0.83
N PHE A 23 18.23 -4.05 0.27
CA PHE A 23 17.58 -5.18 0.92
C PHE A 23 18.54 -6.37 1.14
N GLU A 24 19.85 -6.17 0.95
CA GLU A 24 20.88 -7.20 1.18
C GLU A 24 20.77 -7.83 2.57
N PHE A 25 20.46 -7.02 3.60
CA PHE A 25 20.28 -7.48 4.98
C PHE A 25 19.21 -8.57 5.13
N ALA A 26 18.26 -8.66 4.18
CA ALA A 26 17.17 -9.62 4.18
C ALA A 26 17.23 -10.60 3.00
N GLU A 27 18.27 -10.56 2.16
CA GLU A 27 18.31 -11.29 0.88
C GLU A 27 18.02 -12.78 1.02
N SER A 28 18.60 -13.44 2.03
CA SER A 28 18.36 -14.85 2.33
C SER A 28 16.92 -15.21 2.68
N ARG A 29 16.08 -14.20 2.96
CA ARG A 29 14.67 -14.33 3.36
C ARG A 29 13.71 -13.73 2.35
N LEU A 30 14.21 -13.25 1.21
CA LEU A 30 13.42 -12.66 0.14
C LEU A 30 13.18 -13.68 -0.96
N THR A 31 11.90 -13.89 -1.29
CA THR A 31 11.49 -14.66 -2.47
C THR A 31 10.81 -13.71 -3.44
N TYR A 32 11.42 -13.51 -4.61
CA TYR A 32 10.97 -12.55 -5.60
C TYR A 32 10.55 -13.28 -6.88
N GLY A 33 9.44 -12.85 -7.47
CA GLY A 33 8.97 -13.32 -8.77
C GLY A 33 8.53 -12.19 -9.66
N THR A 34 8.84 -12.31 -10.95
CA THR A 34 8.35 -11.40 -11.99
C THR A 34 7.18 -12.07 -12.71
N VAL A 35 6.06 -11.35 -12.83
CA VAL A 35 4.90 -11.79 -13.61
C VAL A 35 4.84 -10.93 -14.86
N GLY A 36 4.81 -11.57 -16.03
CA GLY A 36 4.63 -10.87 -17.29
C GLY A 36 3.22 -10.30 -17.39
N GLY A 37 3.10 -8.99 -17.61
CA GLY A 37 1.80 -8.34 -17.79
C GLY A 37 1.27 -8.51 -19.21
N ARG A 38 -0.03 -8.79 -19.35
CA ARG A 38 -0.75 -8.84 -20.62
C ARG A 38 -1.69 -7.63 -20.71
N PHE A 39 -1.20 -6.50 -21.20
CA PHE A 39 -2.10 -5.36 -21.42
C PHE A 39 -2.98 -5.61 -22.66
N VAL A 40 -4.24 -6.00 -22.43
CA VAL A 40 -5.24 -6.16 -23.50
C VAL A 40 -6.22 -4.98 -23.46
N LYS A 41 -6.29 -4.25 -24.57
CA LYS A 41 -7.20 -3.11 -24.69
C LYS A 41 -8.66 -3.58 -24.60
N GLY A 42 -9.44 -2.97 -23.70
CA GLY A 42 -10.86 -3.25 -23.50
C GLY A 42 -11.15 -4.41 -22.54
N GLU A 43 -10.12 -5.09 -22.02
CA GLU A 43 -10.27 -6.06 -20.94
C GLU A 43 -10.32 -5.37 -19.58
N ASN A 44 -10.99 -6.00 -18.62
CA ASN A 44 -11.03 -5.52 -17.25
C ASN A 44 -9.61 -5.55 -16.64
N PRO A 45 -9.06 -4.40 -16.17
CA PRO A 45 -7.73 -4.35 -15.57
C PRO A 45 -7.50 -5.30 -14.37
N PHE A 46 -8.57 -5.71 -13.67
CA PHE A 46 -8.52 -6.65 -12.54
C PHE A 46 -8.20 -8.10 -12.94
N VAL A 47 -8.24 -8.43 -14.24
CA VAL A 47 -7.78 -9.73 -14.74
C VAL A 47 -6.27 -9.91 -14.50
N GLU A 48 -5.48 -8.87 -14.76
CA GLU A 48 -4.02 -8.89 -14.53
C GLU A 48 -3.68 -9.03 -13.05
N GLU A 49 -4.48 -8.44 -12.18
CA GLU A 49 -4.36 -8.62 -10.73
C GLU A 49 -4.62 -10.08 -10.33
N SER A 50 -5.62 -10.73 -10.92
CA SER A 50 -5.92 -12.14 -10.65
C SER A 50 -4.74 -13.06 -11.01
N TYR A 51 -4.06 -12.80 -12.14
CA TYR A 51 -2.85 -13.53 -12.51
C TYR A 51 -1.69 -13.30 -11.52
N GLN A 52 -1.50 -12.07 -11.05
CA GLN A 52 -0.50 -11.78 -10.02
C GLN A 52 -0.80 -12.51 -8.70
N ARG A 53 -2.07 -12.59 -8.29
CA ARG A 53 -2.49 -13.31 -7.08
C ARG A 53 -2.16 -14.80 -7.18
N VAL A 54 -2.36 -15.41 -8.36
CA VAL A 54 -1.95 -16.82 -8.61
C VAL A 54 -0.43 -16.98 -8.54
N ALA A 55 0.35 -16.02 -9.05
CA ALA A 55 1.80 -16.07 -8.94
C ALA A 55 2.28 -15.91 -7.48
N LEU A 56 1.63 -15.05 -6.69
CA LEU A 56 1.91 -14.92 -5.26
C LEU A 56 1.69 -16.24 -4.51
N ASP A 57 0.62 -16.98 -4.82
CA ASP A 57 0.38 -18.30 -4.24
C ASP A 57 1.54 -19.28 -4.48
N GLN A 58 2.14 -19.22 -5.68
CA GLN A 58 3.31 -20.05 -6.01
C GLN A 58 4.55 -19.57 -5.24
N LEU A 59 4.79 -18.26 -5.17
CA LEU A 59 5.95 -17.71 -4.44
C LEU A 59 5.90 -18.01 -2.95
N ILE A 60 4.72 -17.92 -2.34
CA ILE A 60 4.51 -18.27 -0.93
C ILE A 60 4.98 -19.71 -0.65
N ARG A 61 4.65 -20.65 -1.55
CA ARG A 61 5.09 -22.06 -1.44
C ARG A 61 6.60 -22.22 -1.65
N ILE A 62 7.16 -21.55 -2.67
CA ILE A 62 8.61 -21.59 -2.97
C ILE A 62 9.42 -21.00 -1.82
N ALA A 63 8.87 -20.00 -1.11
CA ALA A 63 9.49 -19.41 0.07
C ALA A 63 9.60 -20.38 1.26
N GLY A 64 9.03 -21.60 1.16
CA GLY A 64 9.16 -22.65 2.17
C GLY A 64 8.32 -22.40 3.42
N ILE A 65 7.16 -21.77 3.27
CA ILE A 65 6.17 -21.65 4.34
C ILE A 65 5.58 -23.02 4.70
N THR A 66 5.29 -23.24 5.97
CA THR A 66 4.74 -24.49 6.52
C THR A 66 3.48 -24.26 7.34
N ASP A 67 2.78 -25.34 7.69
CA ASP A 67 1.57 -25.25 8.52
C ASP A 67 1.84 -24.54 9.84
N ASP A 68 0.85 -23.75 10.28
CA ASP A 68 0.88 -22.90 11.48
C ASP A 68 1.88 -21.72 11.44
N ASP A 69 2.62 -21.52 10.33
CA ASP A 69 3.31 -20.25 10.11
C ASP A 69 2.30 -19.09 9.98
N LEU A 70 2.73 -17.90 10.41
CA LEU A 70 1.97 -16.67 10.24
C LEU A 70 2.31 -16.00 8.92
N LEU A 71 1.31 -15.91 8.03
CA LEU A 71 1.42 -15.26 6.73
C LEU A 71 0.77 -13.88 6.77
N ILE A 72 1.57 -12.84 6.58
CA ILE A 72 1.07 -11.47 6.43
C ILE A 72 0.84 -11.20 4.96
N MET A 73 -0.38 -10.80 4.61
CA MET A 73 -0.78 -10.39 3.27
C MET A 73 -1.08 -8.90 3.30
N SER A 74 -0.28 -8.09 2.63
CA SER A 74 -0.45 -6.64 2.57
C SER A 74 0.18 -6.07 1.31
N ASP A 75 -0.30 -4.89 0.89
CA ASP A 75 0.36 -4.13 -0.16
C ASP A 75 1.62 -3.42 0.37
N VAL A 76 2.48 -2.94 -0.54
CA VAL A 76 3.76 -2.29 -0.17
C VAL A 76 3.55 -0.99 0.60
N ASP A 77 2.44 -0.30 0.39
CA ASP A 77 2.06 0.91 1.12
C ASP A 77 1.26 0.62 2.41
N GLU A 78 1.02 -0.65 2.74
CA GLU A 78 0.34 -1.12 3.95
C GLU A 78 1.37 -1.80 4.88
N ILE A 79 1.84 -1.04 5.88
CA ILE A 79 2.96 -1.43 6.73
C ILE A 79 2.45 -1.66 8.17
N PRO A 80 2.36 -2.92 8.62
CA PRO A 80 2.10 -3.23 10.01
C PRO A 80 3.19 -2.67 10.93
N SER A 81 2.80 -2.18 12.11
CA SER A 81 3.75 -1.66 13.08
C SER A 81 4.60 -2.77 13.70
N GLY A 82 5.82 -2.44 14.13
CA GLY A 82 6.67 -3.40 14.85
C GLY A 82 6.02 -3.94 16.14
N HIS A 83 5.22 -3.11 16.81
CA HIS A 83 4.46 -3.54 18.00
C HIS A 83 3.37 -4.56 17.63
N THR A 84 2.64 -4.35 16.54
CA THR A 84 1.66 -5.30 16.00
C THR A 84 2.30 -6.63 15.67
N ILE A 85 3.43 -6.62 14.96
CA ILE A 85 4.17 -7.84 14.62
C ILE A 85 4.60 -8.59 15.88
N ASN A 86 5.07 -7.87 16.91
CA ASN A 86 5.40 -8.49 18.17
C ASN A 86 4.16 -9.05 18.86
N LEU A 87 3.06 -8.31 18.96
CA LEU A 87 1.83 -8.81 19.59
C LEU A 87 1.37 -10.15 18.98
N VAL A 88 1.20 -10.19 17.65
CA VAL A 88 0.68 -11.38 16.97
C VAL A 88 1.65 -12.58 17.06
N ARG A 89 2.96 -12.32 17.22
CA ARG A 89 3.96 -13.39 17.42
C ARG A 89 3.94 -14.01 18.82
N TRP A 90 3.44 -13.30 19.82
CA TRP A 90 3.45 -13.73 21.21
C TRP A 90 2.11 -14.30 21.68
N CYS A 91 1.05 -14.14 20.89
CA CYS A 91 -0.26 -14.73 21.18
C CYS A 91 -0.32 -16.18 20.66
N ASP A 92 -0.67 -17.12 21.54
CA ASP A 92 -0.77 -18.55 21.20
C ASP A 92 -2.01 -18.88 20.34
N ASP A 93 -3.12 -18.16 20.55
CA ASP A 93 -4.41 -18.46 19.90
C ASP A 93 -4.95 -17.25 19.13
N ILE A 94 -4.23 -16.87 18.07
CA ILE A 94 -4.74 -15.87 17.14
C ILE A 94 -5.83 -16.48 16.23
N PRO A 95 -6.81 -15.68 15.78
CA PRO A 95 -7.80 -16.14 14.80
C PRO A 95 -7.13 -16.71 13.54
N GLU A 96 -7.81 -17.63 12.85
CA GLU A 96 -7.29 -18.19 11.58
C GLU A 96 -6.97 -17.10 10.55
N LYS A 97 -7.76 -16.03 10.53
CA LYS A 97 -7.60 -14.86 9.68
C LYS A 97 -7.92 -13.62 10.50
N LEU A 98 -6.93 -12.76 10.69
CA LEU A 98 -7.03 -11.52 11.46
C LEU A 98 -6.74 -10.34 10.54
N HIS A 99 -7.71 -9.45 10.35
CA HIS A 99 -7.48 -8.21 9.63
C HIS A 99 -6.73 -7.19 10.50
N LEU A 100 -5.93 -6.34 9.85
CA LEU A 100 -5.13 -5.30 10.50
C LEU A 100 -5.72 -3.93 10.13
N GLN A 101 -6.26 -3.21 11.11
CA GLN A 101 -6.71 -1.84 10.91
C GLN A 101 -5.51 -0.90 10.90
N LEU A 102 -5.17 -0.37 9.74
CA LEU A 102 -4.09 0.57 9.54
C LEU A 102 -4.67 2.00 9.50
N ARG A 103 -3.91 2.95 10.05
CA ARG A 103 -4.21 4.38 9.91
C ARG A 103 -3.99 4.77 8.46
N ASN A 104 -5.03 5.30 7.80
CA ASN A 104 -5.04 5.58 6.38
C ASN A 104 -4.61 7.03 6.12
N TYR A 105 -3.56 7.20 5.31
CA TYR A 105 -2.99 8.48 4.94
C TYR A 105 -2.92 8.62 3.42
N LEU A 106 -2.96 9.87 2.96
CA LEU A 106 -2.82 10.22 1.56
C LEU A 106 -1.71 11.24 1.36
N TYR A 107 -0.84 11.04 0.37
CA TYR A 107 0.27 11.94 -0.01
C TYR A 107 1.42 12.08 1.02
N SER A 108 1.12 12.13 2.31
CA SER A 108 2.06 12.23 3.43
C SER A 108 1.34 11.98 4.77
N PHE A 109 2.07 11.95 5.88
CA PHE A 109 1.48 11.84 7.22
C PHE A 109 0.78 13.13 7.69
N GLU A 110 0.77 14.18 6.86
CA GLU A 110 -0.02 15.40 7.08
C GLU A 110 -1.52 15.18 6.82
N PHE A 111 -1.89 14.27 5.90
CA PHE A 111 -3.28 14.09 5.48
C PHE A 111 -3.81 12.72 5.91
N PHE A 112 -4.31 12.68 7.14
CA PHE A 112 -5.01 11.51 7.68
C PHE A 112 -6.43 11.45 7.12
N LEU A 113 -6.78 10.30 6.52
CA LEU A 113 -8.10 10.04 5.93
C LEU A 113 -9.09 9.48 6.95
N ASP A 114 -8.75 8.33 7.53
CA ASP A 114 -9.57 7.58 8.48
C ASP A 114 -8.82 6.31 8.99
N ASP A 115 -9.51 5.51 9.81
CA ASP A 115 -9.05 4.18 10.23
C ASP A 115 -9.79 3.06 9.47
N LYS A 116 -10.06 3.26 8.17
CA LYS A 116 -10.79 2.27 7.34
C LYS A 116 -9.87 1.47 6.41
N SER A 117 -8.56 1.54 6.56
CA SER A 117 -7.66 0.61 5.88
C SER A 117 -7.59 -0.69 6.69
N TRP A 118 -8.18 -1.77 6.18
CA TRP A 118 -8.28 -3.05 6.91
C TRP A 118 -7.92 -4.28 6.06
N ARG A 119 -7.56 -4.09 4.78
CA ARG A 119 -7.36 -5.20 3.83
C ARG A 119 -6.13 -6.03 4.15
N ALA A 120 -5.09 -5.41 4.71
CA ALA A 120 -3.95 -6.12 5.26
C ALA A 120 -4.41 -7.14 6.32
N SER A 121 -3.88 -8.35 6.28
CA SER A 121 -4.29 -9.42 7.18
C SER A 121 -3.15 -10.36 7.56
N VAL A 122 -3.31 -11.02 8.69
CA VAL A 122 -2.48 -12.14 9.14
C VAL A 122 -3.31 -13.42 9.05
N HIS A 123 -2.75 -14.42 8.39
CA HIS A 123 -3.38 -15.73 8.22
C HIS A 123 -2.53 -16.79 8.90
N ARG A 124 -3.16 -17.68 9.65
CA ARG A 124 -2.56 -18.96 10.03
C ARG A 124 -2.47 -19.81 8.77
N TYR A 125 -1.25 -20.10 8.33
CA TYR A 125 -1.05 -20.81 7.08
C TYR A 125 -1.47 -22.28 7.23
N ARG A 126 -2.24 -22.76 6.25
CA ARG A 126 -2.64 -24.15 6.09
C ARG A 126 -2.35 -24.57 4.66
N ALA A 127 -1.43 -25.51 4.49
CA ALA A 127 -1.03 -26.06 3.21
C ALA A 127 -2.26 -26.55 2.43
N GLY A 128 -2.27 -26.25 1.14
CA GLY A 128 -3.40 -26.58 0.26
C GLY A 128 -4.63 -25.66 0.41
N LYS A 129 -4.92 -25.12 1.60
CA LYS A 129 -6.10 -24.30 1.91
C LYS A 129 -5.85 -22.79 1.79
N THR A 130 -4.76 -22.29 2.37
CA THR A 130 -4.46 -20.85 2.38
C THR A 130 -4.02 -20.39 0.98
N ARG A 131 -4.61 -19.28 0.54
CA ARG A 131 -4.35 -18.59 -0.72
C ARG A 131 -4.19 -17.10 -0.46
N TYR A 132 -3.40 -16.42 -1.27
CA TYR A 132 -3.24 -14.99 -1.21
C TYR A 132 -4.58 -14.30 -1.45
N ALA A 133 -4.99 -13.45 -0.51
CA ALA A 133 -6.22 -12.69 -0.57
C ALA A 133 -5.96 -11.29 0.01
N HIS A 134 -6.48 -10.28 -0.66
CA HIS A 134 -6.43 -8.88 -0.21
C HIS A 134 -7.82 -8.26 -0.34
N PHE A 135 -8.75 -8.86 0.40
CA PHE A 135 -10.15 -8.50 0.52
C PHE A 135 -10.68 -9.10 1.83
N ARG A 136 -11.92 -8.80 2.23
CA ARG A 136 -12.46 -9.29 3.50
C ARG A 136 -12.50 -10.80 3.54
N GLN A 137 -11.95 -11.37 4.61
CA GLN A 137 -11.83 -12.81 4.83
C GLN A 137 -12.38 -13.25 6.19
N SER A 138 -12.54 -12.32 7.13
CA SER A 138 -13.14 -12.51 8.45
C SER A 138 -13.70 -11.18 8.97
N ASP A 139 -14.29 -11.24 10.16
CA ASP A 139 -14.81 -10.08 10.90
C ASP A 139 -13.87 -9.65 12.03
N GLU A 140 -12.85 -10.46 12.30
CA GLU A 140 -11.83 -10.20 13.31
C GLU A 140 -10.87 -9.11 12.83
N LEU A 141 -10.77 -8.03 13.60
CA LEU A 141 -10.00 -6.83 13.25
C LEU A 141 -9.16 -6.38 14.44
N LEU A 142 -7.85 -6.29 14.23
CA LEU A 142 -6.93 -5.71 15.20
C LEU A 142 -6.78 -4.21 14.95
N ALA A 143 -7.26 -3.39 15.89
CA ALA A 143 -7.16 -1.94 15.83
C ALA A 143 -5.71 -1.43 15.94
N ASP A 144 -5.45 -0.22 15.41
CA ASP A 144 -4.16 0.49 15.49
C ASP A 144 -2.94 -0.37 15.10
N SER A 145 -3.07 -1.09 14.00
CA SER A 145 -2.11 -2.10 13.59
C SER A 145 -0.93 -1.58 12.76
N GLY A 146 -0.90 -0.30 12.37
CA GLY A 146 0.16 0.28 11.54
C GLY A 146 -0.34 1.38 10.62
N TRP A 147 0.26 1.47 9.43
CA TRP A 147 0.07 2.59 8.51
C TRP A 147 -0.26 2.13 7.10
N HIS A 148 -1.22 2.79 6.47
CA HIS A 148 -1.45 2.73 5.03
C HIS A 148 -1.23 4.12 4.45
N CYS A 149 -0.30 4.27 3.50
CA CYS A 149 0.03 5.59 2.93
C CYS A 149 -0.07 5.57 1.40
N SER A 150 -1.25 5.90 0.89
CA SER A 150 -1.48 5.97 -0.55
C SER A 150 -0.85 7.21 -1.17
N PHE A 151 -0.20 7.06 -2.33
CA PHE A 151 0.46 8.16 -3.06
C PHE A 151 1.54 8.90 -2.24
N CYS A 152 2.20 8.23 -1.30
CA CYS A 152 3.24 8.82 -0.45
C CYS A 152 4.63 8.76 -1.08
N PHE A 153 4.76 9.33 -2.29
CA PHE A 153 5.98 9.28 -3.10
C PHE A 153 6.86 10.52 -2.94
N ARG A 154 8.15 10.38 -3.29
CA ARG A 154 9.12 11.50 -3.25
C ARG A 154 9.05 12.34 -4.51
N HIS A 155 8.88 11.71 -5.68
CA HIS A 155 8.94 12.37 -6.98
C HIS A 155 7.56 12.44 -7.64
N ILE A 156 7.28 13.55 -8.34
CA ILE A 156 6.00 13.72 -9.07
C ILE A 156 5.83 12.67 -10.18
N SER A 157 6.92 12.19 -10.77
CA SER A 157 6.90 11.12 -11.77
C SER A 157 6.29 9.82 -11.23
N GLU A 158 6.48 9.49 -9.96
CA GLU A 158 5.90 8.31 -9.30
C GLU A 158 4.38 8.44 -9.14
N PHE A 159 3.87 9.65 -8.88
CA PHE A 159 2.42 9.93 -8.88
C PHE A 159 1.85 9.70 -10.28
N ILE A 160 2.47 10.28 -11.31
CA ILE A 160 2.04 10.11 -12.71
C ILE A 160 2.06 8.63 -13.10
N PHE A 161 3.10 7.89 -12.69
CA PHE A 161 3.20 6.46 -12.92
C PHE A 161 2.05 5.69 -12.26
N LYS A 162 1.79 5.90 -10.96
CA LYS A 162 0.67 5.24 -10.25
C LYS A 162 -0.69 5.63 -10.84
N MET A 163 -0.88 6.89 -11.24
CA MET A 163 -2.12 7.34 -11.89
C MET A 163 -2.37 6.67 -13.25
N LYS A 164 -1.30 6.37 -14.01
CA LYS A 164 -1.38 5.64 -15.29
C LYS A 164 -1.48 4.12 -15.13
N ALA A 165 -1.22 3.60 -13.92
CA ALA A 165 -1.22 2.17 -13.67
C ALA A 165 -2.64 1.59 -13.76
N TYR A 166 -2.71 0.28 -13.99
CA TYR A 166 -3.93 -0.45 -14.37
C TYR A 166 -5.14 -0.20 -13.45
N SER A 167 -4.95 0.00 -12.14
CA SER A 167 -6.03 0.22 -11.17
C SER A 167 -6.61 1.65 -11.15
N HIS A 168 -5.97 2.59 -11.84
CA HIS A 168 -6.37 4.01 -11.88
C HIS A 168 -6.46 4.59 -13.30
N VAL A 169 -6.10 3.80 -14.32
CA VAL A 169 -6.03 4.25 -15.71
C VAL A 169 -7.37 4.79 -16.22
N ASP A 170 -8.48 4.22 -15.75
CA ASP A 170 -9.85 4.62 -16.05
C ASP A 170 -10.25 5.96 -15.42
N ARG A 171 -9.58 6.36 -14.32
CA ARG A 171 -9.82 7.62 -13.62
C ARG A 171 -9.15 8.81 -14.32
N VAL A 172 -8.12 8.58 -15.13
CA VAL A 172 -7.41 9.63 -15.88
C VAL A 172 -8.16 9.95 -17.18
N ARG A 173 -9.23 10.75 -17.07
CA ARG A 173 -10.08 11.11 -18.22
C ARG A 173 -9.50 12.20 -19.11
N PHE A 174 -8.68 13.07 -18.54
CA PHE A 174 -8.09 14.22 -19.23
C PHE A 174 -6.58 14.29 -19.00
N SER A 175 -5.84 14.72 -20.02
CA SER A 175 -4.37 14.81 -19.97
C SER A 175 -3.86 15.77 -18.89
N TYR A 176 -4.63 16.80 -18.53
CA TYR A 176 -4.23 17.78 -17.52
C TYR A 176 -4.12 17.18 -16.11
N TYR A 177 -4.79 16.05 -15.81
CA TYR A 177 -4.61 15.33 -14.55
C TYR A 177 -3.15 14.93 -14.32
N LEU A 178 -2.41 14.72 -15.41
CA LEU A 178 -1.02 14.30 -15.41
C LEU A 178 -0.04 15.50 -15.43
N ASN A 179 -0.54 16.74 -15.39
CA ASN A 179 0.30 17.93 -15.35
C ASN A 179 1.08 17.98 -14.01
N PRO A 180 2.43 18.00 -14.02
CA PRO A 180 3.22 17.96 -12.79
C PRO A 180 2.92 19.11 -11.81
N SER A 181 2.75 20.33 -12.34
CA SER A 181 2.45 21.51 -11.52
C SER A 181 1.07 21.40 -10.87
N ARG A 182 0.06 20.88 -11.59
CA ARG A 182 -1.26 20.59 -11.02
C ARG A 182 -1.17 19.53 -9.93
N ILE A 183 -0.49 18.40 -10.19
CA ILE A 183 -0.34 17.33 -9.20
C ILE A 183 0.29 17.90 -7.93
N GLN A 184 1.38 18.64 -8.06
CA GLN A 184 2.07 19.26 -6.93
C GLN A 184 1.15 20.19 -6.12
N ASP A 185 0.32 20.99 -6.78
CA ASP A 185 -0.65 21.86 -6.11
C ASP A 185 -1.75 21.07 -5.38
N VAL A 186 -2.34 20.08 -6.06
CA VAL A 186 -3.43 19.25 -5.53
C VAL A 186 -2.99 18.47 -4.28
N ILE A 187 -1.82 17.81 -4.34
CA ILE A 187 -1.31 17.05 -3.18
C ILE A 187 -0.95 17.95 -2.01
N CYS A 188 -0.47 19.17 -2.28
CA CYS A 188 -0.19 20.16 -1.23
C CYS A 188 -1.46 20.70 -0.58
N ARG A 189 -2.57 20.76 -1.32
CA ARG A 189 -3.87 21.14 -0.77
C ARG A 189 -4.57 19.99 -0.06
N GLY A 190 -4.13 18.74 -0.24
CA GLY A 190 -4.84 17.56 0.26
C GLY A 190 -6.13 17.27 -0.51
N ALA A 191 -6.24 17.77 -1.75
CA ALA A 191 -7.42 17.58 -2.60
C ALA A 191 -7.31 16.28 -3.42
N ASP A 192 -8.43 15.81 -3.99
CA ASP A 192 -8.46 14.59 -4.79
C ASP A 192 -7.73 14.77 -6.14
N LEU A 193 -6.86 13.82 -6.50
CA LEU A 193 -6.06 13.88 -7.73
C LEU A 193 -6.91 13.80 -9.01
N PHE A 194 -8.05 13.12 -8.93
CA PHE A 194 -8.91 12.78 -10.05
C PHE A 194 -10.19 13.65 -10.10
N ASP A 195 -10.34 14.60 -9.18
CA ASP A 195 -11.55 15.41 -8.99
C ASP A 195 -12.83 14.56 -8.83
N LEU A 196 -12.72 13.41 -8.14
CA LEU A 196 -13.81 12.49 -7.86
C LEU A 196 -14.45 12.76 -6.49
N LEU A 197 -15.70 12.32 -6.34
CA LEU A 197 -16.38 12.30 -5.04
C LEU A 197 -15.79 11.20 -4.14
N PRO A 198 -15.84 11.38 -2.80
CA PRO A 198 -15.41 10.34 -1.87
C PRO A 198 -16.15 9.03 -2.09
N GLU A 199 -15.42 7.92 -2.09
CA GLU A 199 -15.97 6.56 -2.18
C GLU A 199 -16.65 6.16 -0.85
N GLU A 200 -17.83 6.72 -0.58
CA GLU A 200 -18.62 6.48 0.64
C GLU A 200 -20.08 6.13 0.31
N TYR A 201 -20.74 5.39 1.21
CA TYR A 201 -22.06 4.80 0.98
C TYR A 201 -23.22 5.50 1.70
N THR A 202 -22.96 6.59 2.42
CA THR A 202 -24.01 7.39 3.09
C THR A 202 -23.79 8.87 2.85
N PHE A 203 -24.87 9.65 2.70
CA PHE A 203 -24.77 11.11 2.47
C PHE A 203 -23.99 11.82 3.58
N GLN A 204 -24.20 11.44 4.84
CA GLN A 204 -23.46 12.00 5.96
C GLN A 204 -21.95 11.81 5.80
N ARG A 205 -21.51 10.62 5.37
CA ARG A 205 -20.09 10.31 5.18
C ARG A 205 -19.52 10.97 3.93
N ILE A 206 -20.29 11.04 2.85
CA ILE A 206 -19.92 11.79 1.65
C ILE A 206 -19.67 13.25 2.05
N ILE A 207 -20.65 13.90 2.67
CA ILE A 207 -20.54 15.31 3.11
C ILE A 207 -19.36 15.52 4.06
N ALA A 208 -19.15 14.62 5.03
CA ALA A 208 -18.04 14.71 5.96
C ALA A 208 -16.65 14.61 5.29
N LYS A 209 -16.56 13.99 4.12
CA LYS A 209 -15.32 13.82 3.34
C LYS A 209 -15.25 14.69 2.09
N LEU A 210 -16.23 15.56 1.86
CA LEU A 210 -16.20 16.48 0.73
C LEU A 210 -15.11 17.53 0.93
N GLY A 211 -14.35 17.79 -0.13
CA GLY A 211 -13.29 18.79 -0.14
C GLY A 211 -11.93 18.22 0.27
N PRO A 212 -10.94 19.10 0.50
CA PRO A 212 -9.59 18.67 0.83
C PRO A 212 -9.49 18.05 2.22
N ILE A 213 -8.58 17.10 2.37
CA ILE A 213 -8.30 16.44 3.65
C ILE A 213 -7.70 17.47 4.61
N PRO A 214 -8.22 17.59 5.85
CA PRO A 214 -7.64 18.48 6.85
C PRO A 214 -6.19 18.11 7.15
N ARG A 215 -5.35 19.14 7.29
CA ARG A 215 -3.94 18.98 7.66
C ARG A 215 -3.82 18.65 9.14
N SER A 216 -2.95 17.70 9.45
CA SER A 216 -2.52 17.36 10.80
C SER A 216 -1.03 17.67 10.95
N HIS A 217 -0.68 18.37 12.03
CA HIS A 217 0.71 18.65 12.40
C HIS A 217 1.22 17.71 13.53
N SER A 218 0.51 16.61 13.77
CA SER A 218 0.86 15.65 14.80
C SER A 218 2.00 14.74 14.33
N ALA A 219 3.00 14.55 15.20
CA ALA A 219 4.03 13.52 15.05
C ALA A 219 3.70 12.24 15.86
N VAL A 220 2.53 12.20 16.50
CA VAL A 220 2.10 11.05 17.30
C VAL A 220 1.75 9.90 16.37
N HIS A 221 2.17 8.68 16.75
CA HIS A 221 2.00 7.45 15.97
C HIS A 221 2.71 7.45 14.61
N LEU A 222 3.71 8.28 14.35
CA LEU A 222 4.50 8.16 13.11
C LEU A 222 5.51 7.01 13.20
N PRO A 223 5.92 6.40 12.07
CA PRO A 223 6.94 5.36 12.07
C PRO A 223 8.25 5.86 12.69
N GLY A 224 8.79 5.14 13.67
CA GLY A 224 10.04 5.55 14.35
C GLY A 224 11.22 5.72 13.39
N HIS A 225 11.32 4.87 12.36
CA HIS A 225 12.37 4.97 11.33
C HIS A 225 12.27 6.28 10.54
N LEU A 226 11.07 6.79 10.31
CA LEU A 226 10.85 8.07 9.64
C LEU A 226 11.33 9.23 10.52
N LEU A 227 11.03 9.19 11.82
CA LEU A 227 11.47 10.20 12.78
C LEU A 227 12.98 10.20 13.04
N GLN A 228 13.65 9.06 12.85
CA GLN A 228 15.10 8.97 12.95
C GLN A 228 15.83 9.47 11.70
N ASN A 229 15.14 9.55 10.56
CA ASN A 229 15.71 9.88 9.25
C ASN A 229 14.95 11.05 8.60
N VAL A 230 14.64 12.09 9.39
CA VAL A 230 13.80 13.22 8.99
C VAL A 230 14.29 13.89 7.71
N ASP A 231 15.59 14.11 7.56
CA ASP A 231 16.13 14.80 6.38
C ASP A 231 15.84 14.04 5.09
N GLN A 232 15.91 12.70 5.15
CA GLN A 232 15.60 11.84 4.02
C GLN A 232 14.09 11.82 3.75
N TYR A 233 13.26 11.68 4.79
CA TYR A 233 11.81 11.48 4.64
C TYR A 233 10.99 12.76 4.86
N ARG A 234 11.64 13.92 4.79
CA ARG A 234 11.04 15.21 5.10
C ARG A 234 9.73 15.44 4.33
N TYR A 235 9.69 15.01 3.07
CA TYR A 235 8.52 15.13 2.19
C TYR A 235 7.26 14.42 2.74
N LEU A 236 7.39 13.45 3.63
CA LEU A 236 6.28 12.74 4.28
C LEU A 236 5.80 13.42 5.57
N LEU A 237 6.51 14.44 6.07
CA LEU A 237 6.21 15.12 7.32
C LEU A 237 5.39 16.40 7.09
N PRO A 238 4.55 16.80 8.07
CA PRO A 238 3.72 18.00 7.98
C PRO A 238 4.50 19.25 7.58
N GLY A 239 3.94 20.03 6.65
CA GLY A 239 4.51 21.28 6.16
C GLY A 239 5.52 21.13 5.02
N ASN A 240 5.79 19.91 4.54
CA ASN A 240 6.81 19.62 3.54
C ASN A 240 6.24 18.93 2.29
N CYS A 241 5.11 19.45 1.79
CA CYS A 241 4.38 18.84 0.67
C CYS A 241 5.08 18.95 -0.69
N LYS A 242 6.14 19.77 -0.83
CA LYS A 242 6.88 19.90 -2.09
C LYS A 242 7.60 18.58 -2.40
N ARG A 243 7.47 18.14 -3.65
CA ARG A 243 8.05 16.92 -4.19
C ARG A 243 9.14 17.29 -5.17
N GLU A 244 10.10 16.39 -5.31
CA GLU A 244 11.21 16.58 -6.22
C GLU A 244 10.72 16.38 -7.66
N SER A 245 11.14 17.27 -8.57
CA SER A 245 11.03 17.06 -10.00
C SER A 245 12.13 16.07 -10.38
N GLY A 246 11.76 14.79 -10.52
CA GLY A 246 12.66 13.76 -11.05
C GLY A 246 13.02 13.98 -12.51
#